data_AF-A0A1Z4NQC0-F1
#
_entry.id   AF-A0A1Z4NQC0-F1
#
_cell.length_a   1.000
_cell.length_b   1.000
_cell.length_c   1.000
_cell.angle_alpha   90.00
_cell.angle_beta   90.00
_cell.angle_gamma   90.00
#
_symmetry.space_group_name_H-M   'P 1'
#
loop_
_entity.id
_entity.type
_entity.pdbx_description
1 polymer ?
#
loop_
_entity_poly.entity_id
_entity_poly.type
_entity_poly.pdbx_seq_one_letter_code
_entity_poly.pdbx_strand_id
1 'polypeptide(L)' 'MVVSVLCVRLPLNMEGGELVLKANKRHLGQTQPQINTLLHFQGDLTHAVNPVKTPGYRLSLVCEQYNLTDGEQEKIPH' A
#
# COMPACT_ATOMS: atom_id res chain seq x y z
N MET A 1 9.50 10.20 1.79
CA MET A 1 9.25 8.75 1.93
C MET A 1 8.15 8.35 0.97
N VAL A 2 8.33 7.24 0.25
CA VAL A 2 7.33 6.70 -0.66
C VAL A 2 6.94 5.31 -0.18
N VAL A 3 5.66 4.97 -0.30
CA VAL A 3 5.17 3.60 -0.10
C VAL A 3 4.72 3.06 -1.44
N SER A 4 5.19 1.86 -1.76
CA SER A 4 4.84 1.12 -2.96
C SER A 4 4.02 -0.11 -2.59
N VAL A 5 2.89 -0.32 -3.27
CA VAL A 5 2.02 -1.49 -3.09
C VAL A 5 1.84 -2.19 -4.42
N LEU A 6 2.34 -3.42 -4.52
CA LEU A 6 2.12 -4.29 -5.67
C LEU A 6 1.04 -5.31 -5.33
N CYS A 7 -0.04 -5.35 -6.11
CA CYS A 7 -1.05 -6.39 -5.97
C CYS A 7 -0.66 -7.64 -6.77
N VAL A 8 -0.41 -8.75 -6.06
CA VAL A 8 0.09 -10.00 -6.66
C VAL A 8 -1.06 -10.99 -6.92
N ARG A 9 -2.06 -11.03 -6.05
CA ARG A 9 -3.21 -11.93 -6.19
C ARG A 9 -4.45 -11.30 -5.59
N LEU A 10 -5.59 -11.52 -6.26
CA LEU A 10 -6.92 -11.17 -5.79
C LEU A 10 -7.86 -12.38 -5.96
N PRO A 11 -8.87 -12.55 -5.10
CA PRO A 11 -10.00 -13.42 -5.37
C PRO A 11 -10.69 -13.03 -6.70
N LEU A 12 -11.26 -14.02 -7.38
CA LEU A 12 -12.07 -13.77 -8.58
C LEU A 12 -13.32 -12.97 -8.18
N ASN A 13 -13.65 -11.92 -8.95
CA ASN A 13 -14.80 -11.04 -8.70
C ASN A 13 -14.80 -10.49 -7.26
N MET A 14 -13.63 -10.05 -6.78
CA MET A 14 -13.48 -9.55 -5.41
C MET A 14 -14.33 -8.30 -5.16
N GLU A 15 -15.16 -8.34 -4.12
CA GLU A 15 -15.87 -7.19 -3.56
C GLU A 15 -15.15 -6.65 -2.31
N GLY A 16 -15.06 -5.32 -2.22
CA GLY A 16 -14.27 -4.64 -1.19
C GLY A 16 -12.78 -4.65 -1.51
N GLY A 17 -11.94 -4.58 -0.46
CA GLY A 17 -10.49 -4.62 -0.61
C GLY A 17 -9.87 -3.34 -1.21
N GLU A 18 -10.63 -2.26 -1.32
CA GLU A 18 -10.12 -0.98 -1.80
C GLU A 18 -9.03 -0.47 -0.87
N LEU A 19 -7.96 0.08 -1.45
CA LEU A 19 -7.00 0.84 -0.68
C LEU A 19 -7.52 2.28 -0.55
N VAL A 20 -7.71 2.71 0.70
CA VAL A 20 -8.21 4.03 1.05
C VAL A 20 -7.05 4.88 1.56
N LEU A 21 -6.89 6.08 1.01
CA LEU A 21 -5.88 7.05 1.41
C LEU A 21 -6.53 8.26 2.09
N LYS A 22 -5.97 8.68 3.23
CA LYS A 22 -6.43 9.81 4.04
C LYS A 22 -5.25 10.66 4.48
N ALA A 23 -5.45 11.97 4.52
CA ALA A 23 -4.56 12.90 5.22
C ALA A 23 -5.34 13.49 6.40
N ASN A 24 -4.90 13.22 7.62
CA ASN A 24 -5.63 13.58 8.84
C ASN A 24 -7.08 13.07 8.78
N LYS A 25 -8.07 13.96 8.91
CA LYS A 25 -9.50 13.64 8.81
C LYS A 25 -10.07 13.71 7.39
N ARG A 26 -9.24 14.05 6.38
CA ARG A 26 -9.69 14.23 5.00
C ARG A 26 -9.44 12.97 4.17
N HIS A 27 -10.48 12.49 3.50
CA HIS A 27 -10.36 11.45 2.48
C HIS A 27 -9.71 12.03 1.22
N LEU A 28 -8.64 11.39 0.74
CA LEU A 28 -7.93 11.80 -0.47
C LEU A 28 -8.38 10.99 -1.69
N GLY A 29 -8.70 9.72 -1.48
CA GLY A 29 -9.20 8.85 -2.51
C GLY A 29 -9.20 7.39 -2.10
N GLN A 30 -9.73 6.58 -2.99
CA GLN A 30 -9.67 5.12 -2.90
C GLN A 30 -9.39 4.53 -4.27
N THR A 31 -8.78 3.35 -4.30
CA THR A 31 -8.47 2.65 -5.53
C THR A 31 -8.81 1.17 -5.42
N GLN A 32 -9.39 0.62 -6.49
CA GLN A 32 -9.64 -0.81 -6.59
C GLN A 32 -8.31 -1.51 -6.86
N PRO A 33 -7.94 -2.55 -6.09
CA PRO A 33 -6.72 -3.29 -6.37
C PRO A 33 -6.86 -4.04 -7.70
N GLN A 34 -5.77 -4.07 -8.45
CA GLN A 34 -5.66 -4.78 -9.72
C GLN A 34 -4.34 -5.55 -9.76
N ILE A 35 -4.38 -6.82 -10.17
CA ILE A 35 -3.19 -7.67 -10.24
C ILE A 35 -2.16 -7.03 -11.18
N ASN A 36 -0.88 -7.07 -10.79
CA ASN A 36 0.26 -6.46 -11.48
C ASN A 36 0.25 -4.92 -11.54
N THR A 37 -0.65 -4.26 -10.81
CA THR A 37 -0.61 -2.81 -10.62
C THR A 37 0.28 -2.46 -9.44
N LEU A 38 1.33 -1.67 -9.71
CA LEU A 38 2.20 -1.06 -8.71
C LEU A 38 1.70 0.36 -8.40
N LEU A 39 1.16 0.53 -7.19
CA LEU A 39 0.67 1.82 -6.71
C LEU A 39 1.74 2.50 -5.85
N HIS A 40 1.88 3.81 -5.99
CA HIS A 40 2.74 4.64 -5.15
C HIS A 40 1.91 5.71 -4.44
N PHE A 41 2.24 5.98 -3.17
CA PHE A 41 1.68 7.11 -2.43
C PHE A 41 2.67 7.64 -1.39
N GLN A 42 2.39 8.84 -0.86
CA GLN A 42 3.23 9.46 0.17
C GLN A 42 3.10 8.69 1.49
N GLY A 43 4.23 8.35 2.10
CA GLY A 43 4.24 7.49 3.29
C GLY A 43 3.73 8.14 4.59
N ASP A 44 3.46 9.44 4.58
CA ASP A 44 2.84 10.17 5.69
C ASP A 44 1.30 10.10 5.67
N LEU A 45 0.71 9.47 4.64
CA LEU A 45 -0.73 9.27 4.55
C LEU A 45 -1.20 8.12 5.44
N THR A 46 -2.31 8.35 6.15
CA THR A 46 -3.07 7.26 6.76
C THR A 46 -3.69 6.43 5.66
N HIS A 47 -3.39 5.14 5.64
CA HIS A 47 -3.92 4.22 4.65
C HIS A 47 -4.59 3.02 5.32
N ALA A 48 -5.62 2.50 4.67
CA ALA A 48 -6.34 1.32 5.13
C ALA A 48 -6.83 0.50 3.94
N VAL A 49 -6.96 -0.80 4.13
CA VAL A 49 -7.62 -1.70 3.18
C VAL A 49 -9.02 -1.97 3.72
N ASN A 50 -10.04 -1.70 2.91
CA ASN A 50 -11.41 -2.06 3.27
C ASN A 50 -11.57 -3.58 3.37
N PRO A 51 -12.50 -4.10 4.21
CA PRO A 51 -12.74 -5.53 4.33
C PRO A 51 -13.01 -6.18 2.98
N VAL A 52 -12.35 -7.30 2.71
CA VAL A 52 -12.65 -8.16 1.55
C VAL A 52 -13.84 -9.03 1.90
N LYS A 53 -14.89 -8.99 1.07
CA LYS A 53 -16.12 -9.75 1.30
C LYS A 53 -16.14 -11.09 0.58
N THR A 54 -15.36 -11.20 -0.50
CA THR A 54 -15.26 -12.42 -1.31
C THR A 54 -14.33 -13.44 -0.64
N PRO A 55 -14.72 -14.71 -0.51
CA PRO A 55 -13.84 -15.77 -0.01
C PRO A 55 -12.55 -15.91 -0.83
N GLY A 56 -11.44 -16.15 -0.14
CA GLY A 56 -10.11 -16.32 -0.76
C GLY A 56 -9.07 -15.36 -0.17
N TYR A 57 -7.91 -15.27 -0.83
CA TYR A 57 -6.79 -14.47 -0.35
C TYR A 57 -6.45 -13.33 -1.31
N ARG A 58 -6.36 -12.12 -0.75
CA ARG A 58 -5.68 -10.97 -1.36
C ARG A 58 -4.23 -10.97 -0.90
N LEU A 59 -3.30 -10.96 -1.85
CA LEU A 59 -1.87 -10.87 -1.59
C LEU A 59 -1.30 -9.60 -2.22
N SER A 60 -0.61 -8.81 -1.41
CA SER A 60 0.11 -7.61 -1.85
C SER A 60 1.52 -7.60 -1.26
N LEU A 61 2.48 -7.08 -2.02
CA LEU A 61 3.79 -6.69 -1.49
C LEU A 61 3.74 -5.21 -1.16
N VAL A 62 4.23 -4.86 0.02
CA VAL A 62 4.33 -3.47 0.48
C VAL A 62 5.79 -3.17 0.73
N CYS A 63 6.26 -2.05 0.19
CA CYS A 63 7.62 -1.56 0.37
C CYS A 63 7.58 -0.11 0.81
N GLU A 64 8.30 0.22 1.87
CA GLU A 64 8.53 1.60 2.30
C GLU A 64 9.94 2.01 1.93
N GLN A 65 10.06 3.10 1.18
CA GLN A 65 11.33 3.60 0.66
C GLN A 65 11.73 4.87 1.40
N TYR A 66 12.85 4.75 2.11
CA TYR A 66 13.48 5.83 2.86
C TYR A 66 14.67 6.36 2.06
N ASN A 67 14.70 7.68 1.85
CA ASN A 67 15.90 8.34 1.34
C ASN A 67 16.76 8.67 2.55
N LEU A 68 17.78 7.86 2.77
CA LEU A 68 18.69 8.01 3.90
C LEU A 68 19.83 8.94 3.50
N THR A 69 20.29 9.73 4.46
CA THR A 69 21.57 10.42 4.35
C THR A 69 22.73 9.44 4.55
N ASP A 70 23.92 9.80 4.08
CA ASP A 70 25.13 8.96 4.21
C ASP A 70 25.37 8.53 5.67
N GLY A 71 25.18 9.46 6.63
CA GLY A 71 25.36 9.17 8.07
C GLY A 71 24.23 8.34 8.70
N GLU A 72 23.06 8.23 8.07
CA GLU A 72 22.00 7.31 8.50
C GLU A 72 22.22 5.90 7.93
N GLN A 73 22.77 5.81 6.71
CA GLN A 73 23.07 4.54 6.06
C GLN A 73 24.13 3.73 6.83
N GLU A 74 25.15 4.39 7.40
CA GLU A 74 26.17 3.76 8.26
C GLU A 74 25.59 3.06 9.51
N LYS A 75 24.35 3.39 9.90
CA LYS A 75 23.69 2.83 11.11
C LYS A 75 22.80 1.62 10.80
N ILE A 76 22.62 1.27 9.53
CA ILE A 76 21.81 0.12 9.14
C ILE A 76 22.67 -1.15 9.19
N PRO A 77 22.25 -2.20 9.92
CA PRO A 77 23.00 -3.44 9.96
C PRO A 77 23.05 -4.10 8.57
N HIS A 78 24.25 -4.55 8.20
CA HIS A 78 24.54 -5.26 6.95
C HIS A 78 24.12 -6.73 7.00
#